data_AF-A0A2M7RTV8-F1
#
_entry.id   AF-A0A2M7RTV8-F1
#
_cell.length_a   1.000
_cell.length_b   1.000
_cell.length_c   1.000
_cell.angle_alpha   90.00
_cell.angle_beta   90.00
_cell.angle_gamma   90.00
#
_symmetry.space_group_name_H-M   'P 1'
#
loop_
_entity.id
_entity.type
_entity.pdbx_description
1 polymer ?
#
loop_
_entity_poly.entity_id
_entity_poly.type
_entity_poly.pdbx_seq_one_letter_code
_entity_poly.pdbx_strand_id
1 'polypeptide(L)'
;GKDNELFSIGKITLKLLHTPGHTMESTTYLLIDEEGKEQAIFTGDTLFIGDVGRPDLAVKSDVTEADLAAYLFDSLRNKIMVLPDIITIYPAHGAGSACGKNMSKETFDTLGHQKEVNYALRADMTKEEFIKEVTTGLMPPPQYFPKNVAMNKGVNKTFDEILKQGLTPLSAQDVNTLIQDRNILCLDVRSTTDFVKEHLPNSLFI
;
A
#
# COMPACT_ATOMS: atom_id res chain seq x y z
N GLY A 1 2.37 0.30 17.85
CA GLY A 1 3.49 0.28 18.79
C GLY A 1 4.14 1.64 18.87
N LYS A 2 5.23 1.78 19.63
CA LYS A 2 6.05 3.00 19.73
C LYS A 2 7.37 2.79 18.99
N ASP A 3 8.01 3.87 18.55
CA ASP A 3 9.32 3.80 17.91
C ASP A 3 10.33 3.04 18.79
N ASN A 4 11.10 2.15 18.18
CA ASN A 4 12.04 1.21 18.80
C ASN A 4 11.42 0.12 19.70
N GLU A 5 10.10 -0.05 19.72
CA GLU A 5 9.47 -1.18 20.39
C GLU A 5 9.91 -2.51 19.77
N LEU A 6 10.16 -3.51 20.62
CA LEU A 6 10.64 -4.82 20.22
C LEU A 6 9.52 -5.86 20.38
N PHE A 7 9.31 -6.67 19.35
CA PHE A 7 8.37 -7.79 19.34
C PHE A 7 9.15 -9.09 19.15
N SER A 8 9.18 -9.94 20.18
CA SER A 8 9.79 -11.26 20.09
C SER A 8 8.84 -12.26 19.44
N ILE A 9 9.32 -12.96 18.41
CA ILE A 9 8.57 -14.00 17.70
C ILE A 9 9.44 -15.25 17.64
N GLY A 10 9.24 -16.18 18.58
CA GLY A 10 10.13 -17.32 18.74
C GLY A 10 11.56 -16.84 19.02
N LYS A 11 12.48 -17.10 18.09
CA LYS A 11 13.90 -16.72 18.23
C LYS A 11 14.29 -15.42 17.52
N ILE A 12 13.40 -14.85 16.73
CA ILE A 12 13.65 -13.59 16.03
C ILE A 12 13.02 -12.42 16.78
N THR A 13 13.50 -11.21 16.50
CA THR A 13 12.92 -9.96 17.02
C THR A 13 12.55 -9.04 15.87
N LEU A 14 11.35 -8.47 15.91
CA LEU A 14 10.99 -7.34 15.07
C LEU A 14 11.12 -6.06 15.87
N LYS A 15 11.94 -5.12 15.40
CA LYS A 15 12.04 -3.77 15.94
C LYS A 15 11.19 -2.82 15.12
N LEU A 16 10.30 -2.09 15.78
CA LEU A 16 9.48 -1.04 15.17
C LEU A 16 10.33 0.19 14.88
N LEU A 17 10.30 0.67 13.64
CA LEU A 17 10.83 1.97 13.24
C LEU A 17 9.66 2.84 12.79
N HIS A 18 9.38 3.92 13.50
CA HIS A 18 8.33 4.86 13.09
C HIS A 18 8.84 5.65 11.88
N THR A 19 8.17 5.47 10.74
CA THR A 19 8.60 6.00 9.44
C THR A 19 7.46 6.74 8.75
N PRO A 20 6.97 7.85 9.34
CA PRO A 20 5.90 8.64 8.76
C PRO A 20 6.29 9.19 7.39
N GLY A 21 5.31 9.29 6.50
CA GLY A 21 5.52 9.83 5.17
C GLY A 21 4.38 9.49 4.22
N HIS A 22 4.19 8.20 3.95
CA HIS A 22 2.99 7.76 3.22
C HIS A 22 1.72 8.02 4.05
N THR A 23 1.77 7.66 5.33
CA THR A 23 0.81 8.07 6.35
C THR A 23 1.56 8.45 7.63
N MET A 24 0.88 9.10 8.58
CA MET A 24 1.52 9.51 9.86
C MET A 24 1.82 8.32 10.77
N GLU A 25 1.04 7.25 10.69
CA GLU A 25 1.22 6.02 11.46
C GLU A 25 2.14 5.00 10.78
N SER A 26 2.62 5.31 9.55
CA SER A 26 3.50 4.43 8.77
C SER A 26 4.70 3.96 9.59
N THR A 27 4.98 2.68 9.48
CA THR A 27 5.93 1.97 10.33
C THR A 27 6.69 0.95 9.49
N THR A 28 8.00 0.90 9.67
CA THR A 28 8.88 -0.13 9.13
C THR A 28 9.25 -1.12 10.23
N TYR A 29 9.26 -2.42 9.93
CA TYR A 29 9.72 -3.45 10.89
C TYR A 29 11.09 -3.97 10.50
N LEU A 30 12.08 -3.79 11.38
CA LEU A 30 13.42 -4.33 11.23
C LEU A 30 13.49 -5.73 11.84
N LEU A 31 13.80 -6.74 11.03
CA LEU A 31 14.04 -8.11 11.42
C LEU A 31 15.47 -8.27 11.95
N ILE A 32 15.55 -8.76 13.18
CA ILE A 32 16.79 -9.13 13.86
C ILE A 32 16.73 -10.63 14.13
N ASP A 33 17.76 -11.36 13.73
CA ASP A 33 17.85 -12.81 13.91
C ASP A 33 18.22 -13.23 15.35
N GLU A 34 18.40 -14.54 15.57
CA GLU A 34 18.73 -15.11 16.89
C GLU A 34 20.14 -14.72 17.38
N GLU A 35 21.02 -14.27 16.48
CA GLU A 35 22.38 -13.82 16.79
C GLU A 35 22.45 -12.30 17.02
N GLY A 36 21.31 -11.60 16.92
CA GLY A 36 21.24 -10.15 17.07
C GLY A 36 21.63 -9.37 15.82
N LYS A 37 21.73 -10.03 14.66
CA LYS A 37 22.09 -9.39 13.40
C LYS A 37 20.84 -8.91 12.67
N GLU A 38 20.92 -7.68 12.16
CA GLU A 38 19.90 -7.07 11.32
C GLU A 38 19.90 -7.72 9.94
N GLN A 39 18.73 -8.20 9.48
CA GLN A 39 18.61 -9.00 8.26
C GLN A 39 17.75 -8.33 7.18
N ALA A 40 16.59 -7.79 7.57
CA ALA A 40 15.62 -7.28 6.62
C ALA A 40 14.75 -6.17 7.22
N ILE A 41 14.17 -5.35 6.36
CA ILE A 41 13.13 -4.39 6.73
C ILE A 41 11.85 -4.63 5.94
N PHE A 42 10.72 -4.66 6.63
CA PHE A 42 9.39 -4.65 6.04
C PHE A 42 8.90 -3.20 6.02
N THR A 43 8.99 -2.54 4.87
CA THR A 43 8.88 -1.07 4.76
C THR A 43 7.46 -0.57 4.58
N GLY A 44 6.49 -1.46 4.42
CA GLY A 44 5.13 -1.08 4.07
C GLY A 44 5.15 -0.24 2.80
N ASP A 45 4.52 0.93 2.86
CA ASP A 45 4.50 1.92 1.80
C ASP A 45 5.49 3.08 2.04
N THR A 46 6.40 2.99 3.03
CA THR A 46 7.45 4.01 3.22
C THR A 46 8.48 3.97 2.08
N LEU A 47 8.94 2.78 1.70
CA LEU A 47 9.98 2.59 0.67
C LEU A 47 9.60 1.41 -0.22
N PHE A 48 9.65 1.61 -1.53
CA PHE A 48 9.47 0.59 -2.55
C PHE A 48 10.78 0.32 -3.30
N ILE A 49 10.79 -0.72 -4.13
CA ILE A 49 11.92 -0.97 -5.03
C ILE A 49 11.85 0.01 -6.19
N GLY A 50 12.78 0.98 -6.19
CA GLY A 50 12.88 2.06 -7.18
C GLY A 50 12.02 3.29 -6.90
N ASP A 51 11.24 3.31 -5.82
CA ASP A 51 10.32 4.41 -5.50
C ASP A 51 9.99 4.49 -4.00
N VAL A 52 9.06 5.37 -3.61
CA VAL A 52 8.53 5.55 -2.26
C VAL A 52 7.01 5.73 -2.29
N GLY A 53 6.36 5.62 -1.12
CA GLY A 53 4.93 5.91 -1.00
C GLY A 53 4.59 7.35 -1.32
N ARG A 54 3.49 7.54 -2.05
CA ARG A 54 2.90 8.86 -2.30
C ARG A 54 2.51 9.56 -0.97
N PRO A 55 2.82 10.86 -0.78
CA PRO A 55 2.56 11.59 0.46
C PRO A 55 1.23 12.37 0.47
N ASP A 56 0.24 11.98 -0.34
CA ASP A 56 -1.00 12.75 -0.55
C ASP A 56 -2.28 11.99 -0.15
N LEU A 57 -2.14 10.85 0.54
CA LEU A 57 -3.27 10.07 1.05
C LEU A 57 -3.75 10.48 2.45
N ALA A 58 -3.26 11.61 2.98
CA ALA A 58 -3.76 12.24 4.20
C ALA A 58 -5.22 12.68 4.04
N VAL A 59 -6.15 11.73 4.15
CA VAL A 59 -7.58 12.01 4.12
C VAL A 59 -7.98 12.67 5.44
N LYS A 60 -8.29 13.97 5.39
CA LYS A 60 -8.86 14.76 6.51
C LYS A 60 -7.96 14.91 7.74
N SER A 61 -6.70 15.30 7.53
CA SER A 61 -5.81 15.77 8.62
C SER A 61 -5.37 17.20 8.39
N ASP A 62 -4.87 17.85 9.44
CA ASP A 62 -4.21 19.17 9.36
C ASP A 62 -2.82 19.10 8.68
N VAL A 63 -2.36 17.88 8.35
CA VAL A 63 -1.08 17.61 7.66
C VAL A 63 -1.27 17.72 6.16
N THR A 64 -0.42 18.50 5.51
CA THR A 64 -0.42 18.68 4.05
C THR A 64 0.41 17.61 3.33
N GLU A 65 0.28 17.55 2.01
CA GLU A 65 1.13 16.70 1.16
C GLU A 65 2.62 17.04 1.31
N ALA A 66 2.96 18.33 1.40
CA ALA A 66 4.33 18.77 1.59
C ALA A 66 4.89 18.36 2.96
N ASP A 67 4.06 18.40 4.00
CA ASP A 67 4.45 17.95 5.34
C ASP A 67 4.73 16.44 5.35
N LEU A 68 3.85 15.64 4.75
CA LEU A 68 4.05 14.21 4.59
C LEU A 68 5.31 13.89 3.78
N ALA A 69 5.58 14.62 2.69
CA ALA A 69 6.82 14.49 1.94
C ALA A 69 8.06 14.83 2.79
N ALA A 70 7.99 15.87 3.63
CA ALA A 70 9.06 16.24 4.54
C ALA A 70 9.32 15.15 5.61
N TYR A 71 8.26 14.57 6.17
CA TYR A 71 8.36 13.45 7.10
C TYR A 71 8.96 12.21 6.42
N LEU A 72 8.55 11.93 5.19
CA LEU A 72 9.09 10.82 4.41
C LEU A 72 10.60 10.97 4.21
N PHE A 73 11.06 12.17 3.83
CA PHE A 73 12.48 12.47 3.72
C PHE A 73 13.23 12.17 5.04
N ASP A 74 12.72 12.67 6.17
CA ASP A 74 13.35 12.45 7.47
C ASP A 74 13.36 10.97 7.88
N SER A 75 12.30 10.23 7.58
CA SER A 75 12.21 8.78 7.80
C SER A 75 13.27 8.04 7.00
N LEU A 76 13.42 8.35 5.71
CA LEU A 76 14.41 7.72 4.85
C LEU A 76 15.82 8.02 5.33
N ARG A 77 16.15 9.29 5.59
CA ARG A 77 17.50 9.72 5.97
C ARG A 77 17.91 9.23 7.35
N ASN A 78 17.02 9.29 8.34
CA ASN A 78 17.38 9.08 9.74
C ASN A 78 17.08 7.68 10.27
N LYS A 79 16.20 6.91 9.62
CA LYS A 79 15.79 5.56 10.07
C LYS A 79 16.18 4.45 9.12
N ILE A 80 16.05 4.69 7.81
CA ILE A 80 16.27 3.65 6.80
C ILE A 80 17.72 3.65 6.31
N MET A 81 18.22 4.79 5.83
CA MET A 81 19.55 4.86 5.19
C MET A 81 20.72 4.67 6.17
N VAL A 82 20.47 4.78 7.48
CA VAL A 82 21.47 4.51 8.53
C VAL A 82 21.70 3.01 8.77
N LEU A 83 20.82 2.15 8.24
CA LEU A 83 20.95 0.70 8.35
C LEU A 83 22.05 0.17 7.41
N PRO A 84 22.60 -1.04 7.68
CA PRO A 84 23.59 -1.67 6.84
C PRO A 84 23.10 -1.90 5.41
N ASP A 85 23.99 -1.75 4.43
CA ASP A 85 23.65 -1.90 3.00
C ASP A 85 23.19 -3.32 2.63
N ILE A 86 23.58 -4.33 3.41
CA ILE A 86 23.21 -5.73 3.21
C ILE A 86 21.74 -6.04 3.55
N ILE A 87 21.04 -5.11 4.22
CA ILE A 87 19.65 -5.29 4.63
C ILE A 87 18.76 -5.52 3.41
N THR A 88 17.95 -6.56 3.47
CA THR A 88 16.93 -6.83 2.45
C THR A 88 15.69 -5.98 2.70
N ILE A 89 15.15 -5.35 1.66
CA ILE A 89 13.94 -4.53 1.70
C ILE A 89 12.76 -5.35 1.17
N TYR A 90 11.69 -5.43 1.96
CA TYR A 90 10.41 -6.02 1.59
C TYR A 90 9.29 -4.97 1.66
N PRO A 91 8.86 -4.40 0.51
CA PRO A 91 7.74 -3.47 0.46
C PRO A 91 6.37 -4.17 0.59
N ALA A 92 5.32 -3.39 0.85
CA ALA A 92 3.93 -3.89 0.78
C ALA A 92 3.36 -3.94 -0.65
N HIS A 93 3.94 -3.20 -1.59
CA HIS A 93 3.50 -3.13 -2.98
C HIS A 93 4.67 -3.20 -3.98
N GLY A 94 4.36 -3.56 -5.22
CA GLY A 94 5.28 -3.57 -6.36
C GLY A 94 4.61 -3.04 -7.63
N ALA A 95 5.21 -3.32 -8.80
CA ALA A 95 4.72 -2.86 -10.09
C ALA A 95 3.20 -3.01 -10.29
N GLY A 96 2.54 -1.94 -10.73
CA GLY A 96 1.09 -1.88 -10.99
C GLY A 96 0.24 -1.35 -9.83
N SER A 97 0.81 -1.15 -8.63
CA SER A 97 0.10 -0.47 -7.54
C SER A 97 0.01 1.05 -7.78
N ALA A 98 -1.09 1.66 -7.33
CA ALA A 98 -1.32 3.11 -7.38
C ALA A 98 -0.73 3.87 -6.18
N CYS A 99 -0.01 3.18 -5.29
CA CYS A 99 0.65 3.77 -4.11
C CYS A 99 2.03 4.38 -4.41
N GLY A 100 2.64 4.06 -5.57
CA GLY A 100 3.91 4.62 -6.05
C GLY A 100 3.83 4.98 -7.54
N LYS A 101 4.79 5.76 -8.04
CA LYS A 101 4.86 6.26 -9.42
C LYS A 101 5.56 5.28 -10.38
N ASN A 102 6.69 4.70 -9.96
CA ASN A 102 7.66 3.96 -10.79
C ASN A 102 8.18 2.69 -10.10
N MET A 103 7.28 1.88 -9.52
CA MET A 103 7.69 0.66 -8.81
C MET A 103 8.22 -0.42 -9.75
N SER A 104 9.33 -1.05 -9.35
CA SER A 104 9.93 -2.19 -10.03
C SER A 104 9.05 -3.45 -9.99
N LYS A 105 9.33 -4.39 -10.91
CA LYS A 105 8.73 -5.74 -10.91
C LYS A 105 9.32 -6.65 -9.84
N GLU A 106 10.53 -6.34 -9.37
CA GLU A 106 11.19 -7.08 -8.30
C GLU A 106 10.42 -6.96 -6.99
N THR A 107 10.37 -8.05 -6.22
CA THR A 107 9.60 -8.11 -4.97
C THR A 107 10.44 -7.80 -3.73
N PHE A 108 11.76 -7.76 -3.87
CA PHE A 108 12.71 -7.36 -2.84
C PHE A 108 13.99 -6.81 -3.48
N ASP A 109 14.81 -6.12 -2.68
CA ASP A 109 16.16 -5.67 -3.07
C ASP A 109 17.02 -5.44 -1.82
N THR A 110 18.30 -5.13 -1.99
CA THR A 110 19.18 -4.69 -0.90
C THR A 110 19.11 -3.18 -0.71
N LEU A 111 19.29 -2.72 0.52
CA LEU A 111 19.37 -1.29 0.84
C LEU A 111 20.54 -0.61 0.13
N GLY A 112 21.68 -1.29 0.01
CA GLY A 112 22.85 -0.80 -0.71
C GLY A 112 22.52 -0.49 -2.17
N HIS A 113 21.95 -1.45 -2.89
CA HIS A 113 21.56 -1.24 -4.28
C HIS A 113 20.49 -0.15 -4.40
N GLN A 114 19.50 -0.11 -3.50
CA GLN A 114 18.50 0.97 -3.51
C GLN A 114 19.11 2.35 -3.25
N LYS A 115 20.16 2.49 -2.43
CA LYS A 115 20.88 3.76 -2.28
C LYS A 115 21.57 4.20 -3.58
N GLU A 116 21.95 3.27 -4.44
CA GLU A 116 22.57 3.55 -5.75
C GLU A 116 21.53 3.94 -6.81
N VAL A 117 20.36 3.26 -6.83
CA VAL A 117 19.42 3.36 -7.96
C VAL A 117 18.10 4.06 -7.66
N ASN A 118 17.68 4.13 -6.39
CA ASN A 118 16.41 4.75 -6.01
C ASN A 118 16.58 6.26 -5.88
N TYR A 119 15.87 7.03 -6.71
CA TYR A 119 15.97 8.49 -6.74
C TYR A 119 15.76 9.13 -5.35
N ALA A 120 14.87 8.55 -4.53
CA ALA A 120 14.52 9.02 -3.21
C ALA A 120 15.66 8.90 -2.18
N LEU A 121 16.63 8.01 -2.44
CA LEU A 121 17.74 7.70 -1.54
C LEU A 121 19.06 8.40 -1.93
N ARG A 122 19.03 9.30 -2.93
CA ARG A 122 20.19 10.13 -3.30
C ARG A 122 20.76 10.86 -2.08
N ALA A 123 22.05 10.61 -1.80
CA ALA A 123 22.72 11.14 -0.61
C ALA A 123 22.91 12.67 -0.63
N ASP A 124 22.99 13.26 -1.82
CA ASP A 124 23.18 14.69 -2.06
C ASP A 124 21.87 15.48 -2.22
N MET A 125 20.72 14.80 -2.18
CA MET A 125 19.41 15.42 -2.37
C MET A 125 18.97 16.19 -1.12
N THR A 126 18.58 17.46 -1.31
CA THR A 126 17.98 18.30 -0.27
C THR A 126 16.52 17.94 0.02
N LYS A 127 16.00 18.36 1.18
CA LYS A 127 14.60 18.12 1.56
C LYS A 127 13.64 18.81 0.58
N GLU A 128 13.97 20.01 0.14
CA GLU A 128 13.17 20.79 -0.81
C GLU A 128 13.10 20.13 -2.19
N GLU A 129 14.24 19.60 -2.68
CA GLU A 129 14.29 18.83 -3.92
C GLU A 129 13.45 17.55 -3.81
N PHE A 130 13.59 16.83 -2.70
CA PHE A 130 12.81 15.62 -2.45
C PHE A 130 11.30 15.91 -2.48
N ILE A 131 10.85 16.92 -1.72
CA ILE A 131 9.42 17.29 -1.65
C ILE A 131 8.90 17.60 -3.05
N LYS A 132 9.64 18.39 -3.84
CA LYS A 132 9.24 18.69 -5.21
C LYS A 132 9.18 17.43 -6.08
N GLU A 133 10.18 16.57 -6.02
CA GLU A 133 10.27 15.38 -6.87
C GLU A 133 9.19 14.33 -6.53
N VAL A 134 8.95 14.08 -5.24
CA VAL A 134 7.95 13.10 -4.78
C VAL A 134 6.50 13.57 -4.99
N THR A 135 6.25 14.87 -5.08
CA THR A 135 4.91 15.42 -5.33
C THR A 135 4.61 15.65 -6.81
N THR A 136 5.63 15.83 -7.64
CA THR A 136 5.45 16.10 -9.08
C THR A 136 4.87 14.90 -9.84
N GLY A 137 3.76 15.08 -10.54
CA GLY A 137 3.19 14.06 -11.43
C GLY A 137 2.34 13.00 -10.73
N LEU A 138 1.91 13.24 -9.49
CA LEU A 138 0.93 12.39 -8.82
C LEU A 138 -0.43 12.48 -9.52
N MET A 139 -1.00 11.33 -9.88
CA MET A 139 -2.38 11.25 -10.33
C MET A 139 -3.33 11.25 -9.12
N PRO A 140 -4.54 11.82 -9.24
CA PRO A 140 -5.54 11.76 -8.18
C PRO A 140 -5.76 10.32 -7.72
N PRO A 141 -5.85 10.07 -6.39
CA PRO A 141 -6.08 8.74 -5.90
C PRO A 141 -7.47 8.23 -6.35
N PRO A 142 -7.62 6.92 -6.57
CA PRO A 142 -8.93 6.35 -6.88
C PRO A 142 -9.98 6.72 -5.82
N GLN A 143 -11.21 6.98 -6.27
CA GLN A 143 -12.30 7.46 -5.39
C GLN A 143 -12.66 6.49 -4.25
N TYR A 144 -12.29 5.21 -4.35
CA TYR A 144 -12.53 4.23 -3.30
C TYR A 144 -11.49 4.24 -2.17
N PHE A 145 -10.34 4.90 -2.34
CA PHE A 145 -9.28 4.94 -1.31
C PHE A 145 -9.77 5.46 0.05
N PRO A 146 -10.52 6.58 0.14
CA PRO A 146 -11.09 7.02 1.41
C PRO A 146 -12.02 6.00 2.07
N LYS A 147 -12.72 5.18 1.27
CA LYS A 147 -13.58 4.10 1.79
C LYS A 147 -12.73 2.98 2.40
N ASN A 148 -11.63 2.60 1.73
CA ASN A 148 -10.69 1.61 2.26
C ASN A 148 -10.06 2.08 3.58
N VAL A 149 -9.65 3.35 3.66
CA VAL A 149 -9.13 3.95 4.90
C VAL A 149 -10.16 3.85 6.03
N ALA A 150 -11.42 4.20 5.75
CA ALA A 150 -12.50 4.09 6.75
C ALA A 150 -12.74 2.64 7.18
N MET A 151 -12.73 1.69 6.24
CA MET A 151 -12.84 0.26 6.54
C MET A 151 -11.68 -0.24 7.40
N ASN A 152 -10.44 0.09 7.06
CA ASN A 152 -9.25 -0.37 7.80
C ASN A 152 -9.20 0.16 9.25
N LYS A 153 -9.81 1.32 9.52
CA LYS A 153 -9.94 1.88 10.88
C LYS A 153 -11.11 1.29 11.68
N GLY A 154 -12.04 0.61 11.01
CA GLY A 154 -13.27 0.07 11.61
C GLY A 154 -13.24 -1.44 11.80
N VAL A 155 -14.30 -1.96 12.41
CA VAL A 155 -14.58 -3.40 12.44
C VAL A 155 -15.41 -3.74 11.21
N ASN A 156 -14.91 -4.64 10.37
CA ASN A 156 -15.60 -5.08 9.16
C ASN A 156 -16.25 -6.45 9.37
N LYS A 157 -17.18 -6.81 8.48
CA LYS A 157 -17.70 -8.17 8.39
C LYS A 157 -16.56 -9.16 8.17
N THR A 158 -16.71 -10.36 8.73
CA THR A 158 -15.70 -11.40 8.53
C THR A 158 -15.75 -11.90 7.08
N PHE A 159 -14.62 -12.44 6.62
CA PHE A 159 -14.55 -13.05 5.29
C PHE A 159 -15.57 -14.18 5.13
N ASP A 160 -15.76 -15.00 6.16
CA ASP A 160 -16.72 -16.11 6.16
C ASP A 160 -18.18 -15.62 6.02
N GLU A 161 -18.54 -14.52 6.70
CA GLU A 161 -19.86 -13.91 6.55
C GLU A 161 -20.11 -13.40 5.13
N ILE A 162 -19.09 -12.75 4.54
CA ILE A 162 -19.16 -12.23 3.16
C ILE A 162 -19.31 -13.40 2.18
N LEU A 163 -18.51 -14.46 2.33
CA LEU A 163 -18.59 -15.64 1.47
C LEU A 163 -19.93 -16.35 1.60
N LYS A 164 -20.43 -16.55 2.82
CA LYS A 164 -21.73 -17.18 3.05
C LYS A 164 -22.85 -16.43 2.33
N GLN A 165 -22.82 -15.10 2.35
CA GLN A 165 -23.77 -14.27 1.62
C GLN A 165 -23.57 -14.37 0.10
N GLY A 166 -22.33 -14.20 -0.38
CA GLY A 166 -22.01 -14.16 -1.81
C GLY A 166 -22.16 -15.48 -2.56
N LEU A 167 -22.03 -16.61 -1.85
CA LEU A 167 -22.20 -17.95 -2.41
C LEU A 167 -23.64 -18.48 -2.31
N THR A 168 -24.59 -17.65 -1.86
CA THR A 168 -26.01 -18.02 -1.87
C THR A 168 -26.53 -18.01 -3.31
N PRO A 169 -26.95 -19.16 -3.88
CA PRO A 169 -27.45 -19.20 -5.25
C PRO A 169 -28.75 -18.41 -5.38
N LEU A 170 -28.91 -17.72 -6.51
CA LEU A 170 -30.16 -17.05 -6.86
C LEU A 170 -30.93 -17.88 -7.87
N SER A 171 -32.25 -17.97 -7.71
CA SER A 171 -33.09 -18.57 -8.75
C SER A 171 -33.22 -17.62 -9.95
N ALA A 172 -33.58 -18.14 -11.13
CA ALA A 172 -33.83 -17.30 -12.30
C ALA A 172 -34.93 -16.25 -12.04
N GLN A 173 -35.92 -16.58 -11.21
CA GLN A 173 -36.99 -15.66 -10.83
C GLN A 173 -36.46 -14.52 -9.94
N ASP A 174 -35.57 -14.84 -8.99
CA ASP A 174 -34.95 -13.83 -8.13
C ASP A 174 -34.07 -12.89 -8.95
N VAL A 175 -33.26 -13.44 -9.86
CA VAL A 175 -32.41 -12.64 -10.77
C VAL A 175 -33.27 -11.69 -11.62
N ASN A 176 -34.33 -12.20 -12.24
CA ASN A 176 -35.25 -11.38 -13.04
C ASN A 176 -35.92 -10.27 -12.22
N THR A 177 -36.14 -10.48 -10.93
CA THR A 177 -36.72 -9.47 -10.05
C THR A 177 -35.67 -8.43 -9.64
N LEU A 178 -34.50 -8.88 -9.19
CA LEU A 178 -33.43 -8.03 -8.68
C LEU A 178 -32.87 -7.10 -9.76
N ILE A 179 -32.76 -7.57 -11.01
CA ILE A 179 -32.19 -6.76 -12.09
C ILE A 179 -33.09 -5.59 -12.57
N GLN A 180 -34.36 -5.60 -12.19
CA GLN A 180 -35.26 -4.47 -12.46
C GLN A 180 -35.12 -3.35 -11.43
N ASP A 181 -34.55 -3.63 -10.26
CA ASP A 181 -34.29 -2.64 -9.23
C ASP A 181 -33.08 -1.77 -9.62
N ARG A 182 -33.33 -0.48 -9.85
CA ARG A 182 -32.29 0.51 -10.20
C ARG A 182 -31.29 0.76 -9.07
N ASN A 183 -31.56 0.29 -7.85
CA ASN A 183 -30.62 0.36 -6.73
C ASN A 183 -29.66 -0.84 -6.68
N ILE A 184 -29.87 -1.85 -7.53
CA ILE A 184 -29.02 -3.04 -7.61
C ILE A 184 -28.13 -2.93 -8.84
N LEU A 185 -26.83 -3.04 -8.61
CA LEU A 185 -25.85 -3.11 -9.69
C LEU A 185 -25.54 -4.57 -10.01
N CYS A 186 -25.85 -5.00 -11.24
CA CYS A 186 -25.45 -6.31 -11.73
C CYS A 186 -24.09 -6.20 -12.41
N LEU A 187 -23.09 -6.91 -11.88
CA LEU A 187 -21.76 -7.01 -12.46
C LEU A 187 -21.61 -8.37 -13.13
N ASP A 188 -21.28 -8.39 -14.42
CA ASP A 188 -20.96 -9.61 -15.16
C ASP A 188 -19.44 -9.70 -15.33
N VAL A 189 -18.85 -10.69 -14.66
CA VAL A 189 -17.41 -10.94 -14.59
C VAL A 189 -16.98 -12.13 -15.45
N ARG A 190 -17.84 -12.56 -16.39
CA ARG A 190 -17.51 -13.61 -17.37
C ARG A 190 -16.50 -13.07 -18.40
N SER A 191 -16.13 -13.88 -19.39
CA SER A 191 -15.30 -13.40 -20.48
C SER A 191 -16.04 -12.37 -21.34
N THR A 192 -15.32 -11.42 -21.95
CA THR A 192 -15.91 -10.47 -22.92
C THR A 192 -16.62 -11.21 -24.06
N THR A 193 -16.09 -12.37 -24.46
CA THR A 193 -16.65 -13.18 -25.54
C THR A 193 -18.04 -13.71 -25.16
N ASP A 194 -18.26 -14.10 -23.92
CA ASP A 194 -19.55 -14.62 -23.46
C ASP A 194 -20.54 -13.49 -23.19
N PHE A 195 -20.07 -12.38 -22.61
CA PHE A 195 -20.89 -11.20 -22.37
C PHE A 195 -21.50 -10.64 -23.66
N VAL A 196 -20.70 -10.51 -24.72
CA VAL A 196 -21.17 -9.96 -26.01
C VAL A 196 -22.17 -10.88 -26.71
N LYS A 197 -22.06 -12.21 -26.54
CA LYS A 197 -23.02 -13.16 -27.11
C LYS A 197 -24.40 -13.01 -26.46
N GLU A 198 -24.42 -13.00 -25.13
CA GLU A 198 -25.64 -12.83 -24.33
C GLU A 198 -25.30 -12.40 -22.90
N HIS A 199 -26.08 -11.46 -22.38
CA HIS A 199 -25.94 -10.97 -21.01
C HIS A 199 -27.28 -10.49 -20.48
N LEU A 200 -27.35 -10.33 -19.16
CA LEU A 200 -28.54 -9.80 -18.52
C LEU A 200 -28.68 -8.29 -18.80
N PRO A 201 -29.86 -7.79 -19.19
CA PRO A 201 -30.06 -6.36 -19.44
C PRO A 201 -29.68 -5.48 -18.24
N ASN A 202 -29.01 -4.36 -18.47
CA ASN A 202 -28.47 -3.44 -17.43
C ASN A 202 -27.32 -3.99 -16.59
N SER A 203 -26.76 -5.16 -16.91
CA SER A 203 -25.49 -5.58 -16.31
C SER A 203 -24.32 -4.75 -16.83
N LEU A 204 -23.31 -4.54 -15.98
CA LEU A 204 -22.04 -3.93 -16.35
C LEU A 204 -20.99 -5.02 -16.48
N PHE A 205 -20.30 -5.04 -17.61
CA PHE A 205 -19.10 -5.85 -17.80
C PHE A 205 -17.91 -5.19 -17.10
N ILE A 206 -17.17 -5.97 -16.31
CA ILE A 206 -15.90 -5.55 -15.68
C ILE A 206 -14.83 -6.58 -16.01
#